data_AF-A0A419KUA4-F1
#
_entry.id   AF-A0A419KUA4-F1
#
_cell.length_a   1.000
_cell.length_b   1.000
_cell.length_c   1.000
_cell.angle_alpha   90.00
_cell.angle_beta   90.00
_cell.angle_gamma   90.00
#
_symmetry.space_group_name_H-M   'P 1'
#
loop_
_entity.id
_entity.type
_entity.pdbx_description
1 polymer ?
#
loop_
_entity_poly.entity_id
_entity_poly.type
_entity_poly.pdbx_seq_one_letter_code
_entity_poly.pdbx_strand_id
1 'polypeptide(L)'
;MVGLIRSDRAFRGRGRARDVSREEAERVIEEGGIVVIDFYADWCIPCRMLARVFEEVAAKIKEAEFLRVDIDRSGSWPDELRIRAIPTILFFKDGRLYGER
;
A
#
# COMPACT_ATOMS: atom_id res chain seq x y z
N MET A 1 19.73 -0.20 24.57
CA MET A 1 20.65 -0.72 23.53
C MET A 1 19.84 -1.67 22.67
N VAL A 2 19.45 -1.19 21.49
CA VAL A 2 18.74 -1.85 20.37
C VAL A 2 17.61 -2.81 20.78
N GLY A 3 16.39 -2.26 20.87
CA GLY A 3 15.17 -3.07 20.94
C GLY A 3 15.12 -4.03 19.76
N LEU A 4 14.77 -5.28 20.06
CA LEU A 4 14.68 -6.38 19.11
C LEU A 4 13.93 -5.94 17.85
N ILE A 5 14.69 -5.79 16.75
CA ILE A 5 14.14 -5.73 15.41
C ILE A 5 13.34 -7.03 15.24
N ARG A 6 12.04 -6.92 14.96
CA ARG A 6 11.11 -8.04 14.71
C ARG A 6 11.45 -8.73 13.37
N SER A 7 12.70 -9.16 13.21
CA SER A 7 13.27 -9.72 11.98
C SER A 7 12.73 -11.12 11.62
N ASP A 8 11.98 -11.77 12.51
CA ASP A 8 11.60 -13.17 12.32
C ASP A 8 10.18 -13.39 11.80
N ARG A 9 9.40 -12.33 11.58
CA ARG A 9 8.15 -12.43 10.85
C ARG A 9 8.43 -12.09 9.39
N ALA A 10 9.02 -13.02 8.66
CA ALA A 10 9.15 -12.94 7.22
C ALA A 10 7.76 -12.62 6.63
N PHE A 11 7.54 -11.37 6.24
CA PHE A 11 6.28 -10.88 5.71
C PHE A 11 6.07 -11.58 4.36
N ARG A 12 5.30 -12.66 4.37
CA ARG A 12 4.91 -13.38 3.16
C ARG A 12 3.73 -12.65 2.57
N GLY A 13 4.00 -11.76 1.62
CA GLY A 13 3.02 -11.15 0.76
C GLY A 13 2.06 -12.20 0.21
N ARG A 14 0.77 -11.90 0.25
CA ARG A 14 -0.32 -12.81 -0.14
C ARG A 14 -0.37 -13.15 -1.63
N GLY A 15 0.51 -12.55 -2.44
CA GLY A 15 0.60 -12.84 -3.86
C GLY A 15 -0.55 -12.30 -4.71
N ARG A 16 -1.28 -11.31 -4.17
CA ARG A 16 -2.35 -10.56 -4.83
C ARG A 16 -2.46 -9.19 -4.18
N ALA A 17 -2.93 -8.19 -4.91
CA ALA A 17 -3.36 -6.94 -4.31
C ALA A 17 -4.73 -7.12 -3.63
N ARG A 18 -5.01 -6.23 -2.67
CA ARG A 18 -6.22 -6.28 -1.85
C ARG A 18 -6.78 -4.89 -1.71
N ASP A 19 -8.05 -4.71 -2.09
CA ASP A 19 -8.81 -3.52 -1.73
C ASP A 19 -9.09 -3.58 -0.22
N VAL A 20 -8.64 -2.56 0.51
CA VAL A 20 -8.70 -2.48 1.98
C VAL A 20 -9.13 -1.09 2.43
N SER A 21 -9.61 -0.98 3.68
CA SER A 21 -9.88 0.33 4.28
C SER A 21 -8.60 1.03 4.71
N ARG A 22 -8.70 2.33 4.99
CA ARG A 22 -7.63 3.13 5.62
C ARG A 22 -7.07 2.43 6.87
N GLU A 23 -7.94 2.00 7.78
CA GLU A 23 -7.55 1.45 9.08
C GLU A 23 -6.80 0.11 8.94
N GLU A 24 -7.17 -0.70 7.94
CA GLU A 24 -6.43 -1.91 7.64
C GLU A 24 -5.08 -1.59 6.99
N ALA A 25 -5.02 -0.60 6.08
CA ALA A 25 -3.77 -0.17 5.48
C ALA A 25 -2.79 0.39 6.53
N GLU A 26 -3.24 1.26 7.43
CA GLU A 26 -2.46 1.80 8.54
C GLU A 26 -1.92 0.67 9.44
N ARG A 27 -2.76 -0.30 9.80
CA ARG A 27 -2.32 -1.47 10.59
C ARG A 27 -1.24 -2.27 9.88
N VAL A 28 -1.40 -2.53 8.57
CA VAL A 28 -0.39 -3.27 7.79
C VAL A 28 0.92 -2.49 7.68
N ILE A 29 0.85 -1.16 7.57
CA ILE A 29 2.05 -0.30 7.62
C ILE A 29 2.76 -0.42 8.98
N GLU A 30 2.02 -0.34 10.09
CA GLU A 30 2.54 -0.43 11.46
C GLU A 30 3.13 -1.80 11.81
N GLU A 31 2.59 -2.88 11.23
CA GLU A 31 3.11 -4.23 11.41
C GLU A 31 4.55 -4.40 10.84
N GLY A 32 4.97 -3.51 9.94
CA GLY A 32 6.31 -3.42 9.37
C GLY A 32 6.50 -4.22 8.08
N GLY A 33 7.74 -4.33 7.60
CA GLY A 33 8.02 -4.92 6.28
C GLY A 33 7.78 -3.96 5.12
N ILE A 34 7.64 -4.49 3.90
CA ILE A 34 7.44 -3.69 2.69
C ILE A 34 5.95 -3.68 2.35
N VAL A 35 5.38 -2.48 2.21
CA VAL A 35 3.97 -2.29 1.83
C VAL A 35 3.92 -1.33 0.65
N VAL A 36 3.19 -1.71 -0.39
CA VAL A 36 2.96 -0.91 -1.59
C VAL A 36 1.46 -0.66 -1.69
N ILE A 37 1.07 0.60 -1.78
CA ILE A 37 -0.34 1.01 -1.76
C ILE A 37 -0.66 1.80 -3.03
N ASP A 38 -1.62 1.32 -3.82
CA ASP A 38 -2.24 2.04 -4.93
C ASP A 38 -3.48 2.79 -4.42
N PHE A 39 -3.40 4.12 -4.41
CA PHE A 39 -4.52 5.00 -4.07
C PHE A 39 -5.34 5.30 -5.32
N TYR A 40 -6.62 4.93 -5.28
CA TYR A 40 -7.51 4.96 -6.44
C TYR A 40 -8.89 5.52 -6.08
N ALA A 41 -9.75 5.64 -7.10
CA ALA A 41 -11.19 5.82 -6.94
C ALA A 41 -11.95 5.08 -8.05
N ASP A 42 -13.21 4.71 -7.84
CA ASP A 42 -14.00 3.93 -8.81
C ASP A 42 -14.24 4.68 -10.13
N TRP A 43 -14.37 6.00 -10.05
CA TRP A 43 -14.55 6.89 -11.20
C TRP A 43 -13.25 7.14 -12.00
N CYS A 44 -12.10 6.72 -11.48
CA CYS A 44 -10.80 6.95 -12.11
C CYS A 44 -10.50 5.89 -13.19
N ILE A 45 -10.71 6.25 -14.47
CA ILE A 45 -10.39 5.38 -15.61
C ILE A 45 -8.91 4.96 -15.64
N PRO A 46 -7.92 5.86 -15.48
CA PRO A 46 -6.51 5.49 -15.46
C PRO A 46 -6.17 4.48 -14.34
N CYS A 47 -6.82 4.59 -13.17
CA CYS A 47 -6.62 3.68 -12.05
C CYS A 47 -7.01 2.24 -12.40
N ARG A 48 -8.08 2.04 -13.17
CA ARG A 48 -8.48 0.70 -13.63
C ARG A 48 -7.45 0.04 -14.54
N MET A 49 -6.70 0.84 -15.32
CA MET A 49 -5.60 0.34 -16.14
C MET A 49 -4.41 -0.07 -15.26
N LEU A 50 -4.05 0.78 -14.29
CA LEU A 50 -2.98 0.50 -13.34
C LEU A 50 -3.26 -0.75 -12.51
N ALA A 51 -4.50 -0.93 -12.03
CA ALA A 51 -4.90 -2.05 -11.18
C ALA A 51 -4.51 -3.42 -11.77
N ARG A 52 -4.60 -3.59 -13.10
CA ARG A 52 -4.20 -4.83 -13.77
C ARG A 52 -2.70 -5.09 -13.64
N VAL A 53 -1.89 -4.07 -13.92
CA VAL A 53 -0.43 -4.15 -13.79
C VAL A 53 -0.03 -4.34 -12.33
N PHE A 54 -0.73 -3.66 -11.42
CA PHE A 54 -0.51 -3.76 -9.98
C PHE A 54 -0.72 -5.19 -9.49
N GLU A 55 -1.78 -5.86 -9.94
CA GLU A 55 -2.04 -7.27 -9.63
C GLU A 55 -0.97 -8.22 -10.19
N GLU A 56 -0.52 -8.00 -11.43
CA GLU A 56 0.56 -8.80 -12.02
C GLU A 56 1.87 -8.68 -11.24
N VAL A 57 2.17 -7.49 -10.70
CA VAL A 57 3.35 -7.25 -9.87
C VAL A 57 3.17 -7.90 -8.49
N ALA A 58 2.00 -7.76 -7.87
CA ALA A 58 1.66 -8.39 -6.60
C ALA A 58 1.73 -9.92 -6.68
N ALA A 59 1.43 -10.50 -7.84
CA ALA A 59 1.57 -11.93 -8.08
C ALA A 59 3.04 -12.40 -8.15
N LYS A 60 3.99 -11.51 -8.47
CA LYS A 60 5.42 -11.84 -8.62
C LYS A 60 6.26 -11.54 -7.39
N ILE A 61 5.93 -10.46 -6.66
CA ILE A 61 6.69 -10.02 -5.49
C ILE A 61 6.00 -10.54 -4.23
N LYS A 62 6.63 -11.47 -3.51
CA LYS A 62 6.06 -12.12 -2.31
C LYS A 62 6.63 -11.54 -1.02
N GLU A 63 7.58 -10.63 -1.10
CA GLU A 63 8.25 -9.97 0.02
C GLU A 63 7.55 -8.67 0.42
N ALA A 64 6.52 -8.26 -0.34
CA ALA A 64 5.75 -7.05 -0.09
C ALA A 64 4.24 -7.33 -0.04
N GLU A 65 3.54 -6.57 0.78
CA GLU A 65 2.08 -6.47 0.74
C GLU A 65 1.66 -5.44 -0.32
N PHE A 66 0.67 -5.81 -1.12
CA PHE A 66 0.08 -4.95 -2.14
C PHE A 66 -1.34 -4.62 -1.72
N LEU A 67 -1.59 -3.34 -1.50
CA LEU A 67 -2.87 -2.81 -1.05
C LEU A 67 -3.42 -1.83 -2.08
N ARG A 68 -4.74 -1.72 -2.14
CA ARG A 68 -5.45 -0.73 -2.91
C ARG A 68 -6.40 -0.02 -1.96
N VAL A 69 -6.39 1.31 -1.99
CA VAL A 69 -7.19 2.13 -1.08
C VAL A 69 -8.00 3.14 -1.87
N ASP A 70 -9.31 3.13 -1.64
CA ASP A 70 -10.25 4.09 -2.22
C ASP A 70 -10.15 5.43 -1.46
N ILE A 71 -9.76 6.49 -2.17
CA ILE A 71 -9.60 7.82 -1.58
C ILE A 71 -10.94 8.40 -1.11
N ASP A 72 -12.06 8.04 -1.75
CA ASP A 72 -13.38 8.56 -1.41
C ASP A 72 -13.86 8.01 -0.05
N ARG A 73 -13.27 6.90 0.40
CA ARG A 73 -13.58 6.22 1.67
C ARG A 73 -12.51 6.44 2.75
N SER A 74 -11.52 7.28 2.49
CA SER A 74 -10.34 7.44 3.34
C SER A 74 -10.28 8.77 4.11
N GLY A 75 -11.31 9.61 4.00
CA GLY A 75 -11.38 10.89 4.72
C GLY A 75 -10.21 11.81 4.37
N SER A 76 -9.55 12.37 5.39
CA SER A 76 -8.39 13.27 5.24
C SER A 76 -7.06 12.56 4.93
N TRP A 77 -7.03 11.22 4.88
CA TRP A 77 -5.79 10.48 4.74
C TRP A 77 -5.01 10.78 3.44
N PRO A 78 -5.67 10.93 2.28
CA PRO A 78 -4.97 11.35 1.06
C PRO A 78 -4.27 12.70 1.23
N ASP A 79 -4.89 13.67 1.92
CA ASP A 79 -4.30 14.98 2.20
C ASP A 79 -3.11 14.88 3.16
N GLU A 80 -3.25 14.09 4.22
CA GLU A 80 -2.16 13.80 5.19
C GLU A 80 -0.93 13.21 4.51
N LEU A 81 -1.17 12.35 3.50
CA LEU A 81 -0.15 11.72 2.67
C LEU A 81 0.28 12.57 1.46
N ARG A 82 -0.30 13.76 1.29
CA ARG A 82 -0.04 14.70 0.18
C ARG A 82 -0.33 14.14 -1.21
N ILE A 83 -1.30 13.25 -1.31
CA ILE A 83 -1.79 12.70 -2.58
C ILE A 83 -2.60 13.78 -3.30
N ARG A 84 -2.07 14.29 -4.40
CA ARG A 84 -2.68 15.39 -5.19
C ARG A 84 -3.38 14.94 -6.47
N ALA A 85 -3.13 13.71 -6.90
CA ALA A 85 -3.71 13.11 -8.08
C ALA A 85 -3.82 11.61 -7.88
N ILE A 86 -4.72 10.97 -8.62
CA ILE A 86 -4.81 9.50 -8.68
C ILE A 86 -4.68 8.99 -10.12
N PRO A 87 -4.11 7.80 -10.32
CA PRO A 87 -3.56 6.93 -9.28
C PRO A 87 -2.24 7.47 -8.69
N THR A 88 -1.98 7.17 -7.43
CA THR A 88 -0.68 7.42 -6.77
C THR A 88 -0.26 6.14 -6.06
N ILE A 89 0.99 5.72 -6.25
CA ILE A 89 1.55 4.58 -5.52
C ILE A 89 2.47 5.10 -4.42
N LEU A 90 2.19 4.70 -3.18
CA LEU A 90 3.10 4.94 -2.05
C LEU A 90 3.81 3.65 -1.63
N PHE A 91 5.09 3.81 -1.29
CA PHE A 91 5.94 2.73 -0.79
C PHE A 91 6.23 2.97 0.68
N PHE A 92 5.94 1.99 1.53
CA PHE A 92 6.29 2.00 2.94
C PHE A 92 7.29 0.88 3.23
N LYS A 93 8.22 1.18 4.14
CA LYS A 93 9.15 0.21 4.69
C LYS A 93 9.26 0.39 6.20
N ASP A 94 8.96 -0.66 6.95
CA ASP A 94 9.04 -0.70 8.41
C ASP A 94 8.30 0.48 9.07
N GLY A 95 7.05 0.70 8.65
CA GLY A 95 6.19 1.78 9.16
C GLY A 95 6.48 3.17 8.62
N ARG A 96 7.47 3.34 7.72
CA ARG A 96 7.89 4.66 7.23
C ARG A 96 7.61 4.80 5.74
N LEU A 97 7.07 5.95 5.36
CA LEU A 97 6.95 6.34 3.94
C LEU A 97 8.35 6.46 3.34
N TYR A 98 8.60 5.68 2.29
CA TYR A 98 9.87 5.60 1.58
C TYR A 98 9.86 6.43 0.29
N GLY A 99 8.72 6.53 -0.38
CA GLY A 99 8.57 7.33 -1.60
C GLY A 99 7.21 7.17 -2.28
N GLU A 100 7.05 7.88 -3.40
CA GLU A 100 5.86 7.88 -4.25
C GLU A 100 6.22 7.63 -5.73
N ARG A 101 5.24 7.20 -6.54
CA ARG A 101 5.33 7.07 -8.00
C ARG A 101 4.01 7.43 -8.67
#